data_AF-A0A6A4V6F5-F1
#
_entry.id   AF-A0A6A4V6F5-F1
#
_cell.length_a   1.000
_cell.length_b   1.000
_cell.length_c   1.000
_cell.angle_alpha   90.00
_cell.angle_beta   90.00
_cell.angle_gamma   90.00
#
_symmetry.space_group_name_H-M   'P 1'
#
loop_
_entity.id
_entity.type
_entity.pdbx_description
1 polymer ?
#
loop_
_entity_poly.entity_id
_entity_poly.type
_entity_poly.pdbx_seq_one_letter_code
_entity_poly.pdbx_strand_id
1 'polypeptide(L)'
;MTLELWQVVVLTVWSGLAMLDALSFNVGMNGIIQTGIFTGLIVGNPELGLVVGGTLQSYALGIGTYGGASIPNYTTAAMFVTAIAGGLDNVGSFITMYGIPIATLTIMF
;
A
#
# COMPACT_ATOMS: atom_id res chain seq x y z
N MET A 1 11.17 14.02 5.65
CA MET A 1 11.74 13.59 4.35
C MET A 1 10.80 14.04 3.24
N THR A 2 11.32 14.59 2.16
CA THR A 2 10.56 14.94 0.94
C THR A 2 10.82 13.88 -0.12
N LEU A 3 9.77 13.51 -0.89
CA LEU A 3 9.93 12.58 -2.01
C LEU A 3 10.64 13.27 -3.17
N GLU A 4 11.68 12.64 -3.68
CA GLU A 4 12.36 13.08 -4.88
C GLU A 4 11.54 12.71 -6.13
N LEU A 5 11.66 13.49 -7.21
CA LEU A 5 10.90 13.27 -8.45
C LEU A 5 11.08 11.84 -9.00
N TRP A 6 12.29 11.30 -8.92
CA TRP A 6 12.57 9.94 -9.39
C TRP A 6 11.83 8.88 -8.56
N GLN A 7 11.68 9.08 -7.24
CA GLN A 7 10.92 8.17 -6.38
C GLN A 7 9.45 8.20 -6.77
N VAL A 8 8.89 9.38 -7.06
CA VAL A 8 7.51 9.53 -7.51
C VAL A 8 7.27 8.78 -8.83
N VAL A 9 8.17 8.91 -9.81
CA VAL A 9 8.07 8.21 -11.09
C VAL A 9 8.12 6.69 -10.88
N VAL A 10 9.07 6.20 -10.09
CA VAL A 10 9.21 4.76 -9.81
C VAL A 10 7.98 4.22 -9.07
N LEU A 11 7.47 4.94 -8.07
CA LEU A 11 6.25 4.56 -7.34
C LEU A 11 5.01 4.53 -8.25
N THR A 12 4.93 5.44 -9.23
CA THR A 12 3.84 5.47 -10.21
C THR A 12 3.89 4.27 -11.16
N VAL A 13 5.08 3.89 -11.62
CA VAL A 13 5.24 2.68 -12.44
C VAL A 13 4.95 1.43 -11.60
N TRP A 14 5.43 1.39 -10.36
CA TRP A 14 5.20 0.29 -9.43
C TRP A 14 3.70 0.06 -9.15
N SER A 15 2.93 1.12 -8.91
CA SER A 15 1.48 0.99 -8.67
C SER A 15 0.74 0.41 -9.88
N GLY A 16 1.13 0.81 -11.09
CA GLY A 16 0.61 0.22 -12.33
C GLY A 16 0.95 -1.26 -12.47
N LEU A 17 2.20 -1.64 -12.21
CA LEU A 17 2.64 -3.04 -12.25
C LEU A 17 1.92 -3.90 -11.22
N ALA A 18 1.74 -3.40 -10.00
CA ALA A 18 1.01 -4.10 -8.96
C ALA A 18 -0.46 -4.33 -9.35
N MET A 19 -1.10 -3.38 -10.04
CA MET A 19 -2.46 -3.56 -10.54
C MET A 19 -2.52 -4.59 -11.68
N LEU A 20 -1.55 -4.57 -12.60
CA LEU A 20 -1.45 -5.58 -13.66
C LEU A 20 -1.23 -6.99 -13.09
N ASP A 21 -0.45 -7.11 -12.01
CA ASP A 21 -0.27 -8.38 -11.31
C ASP A 21 -1.57 -8.89 -10.70
N ALA A 22 -2.39 -8.02 -10.10
CA ALA A 22 -3.71 -8.40 -9.57
C ALA A 22 -4.65 -8.96 -10.65
N LEU A 23 -4.59 -8.42 -11.88
CA LEU A 23 -5.50 -8.81 -12.95
C LEU A 23 -4.99 -9.97 -13.83
N SER A 24 -3.67 -10.09 -14.03
CA SER A 24 -3.12 -10.98 -15.07
C SER A 24 -2.14 -12.02 -14.54
N PHE A 25 -1.06 -11.57 -13.89
CA PHE A 25 0.09 -12.45 -13.66
C PHE A 25 -0.01 -13.25 -12.35
N ASN A 26 -0.68 -12.68 -11.33
CA ASN A 26 -0.88 -13.30 -10.02
C ASN A 26 0.41 -13.88 -9.40
N VAL A 27 1.53 -13.16 -9.55
CA VAL A 27 2.85 -13.56 -9.02
C VAL A 27 3.01 -13.13 -7.55
N GLY A 28 2.00 -12.44 -6.99
CA GLY A 28 1.97 -12.00 -5.60
C GLY A 28 2.61 -10.63 -5.37
N MET A 29 2.84 -9.86 -6.43
CA MET A 29 3.34 -8.48 -6.36
C MET A 29 2.25 -7.51 -5.89
N ASN A 30 0.96 -7.87 -5.98
CA ASN A 30 -0.13 -7.06 -5.44
C ASN A 30 -0.37 -7.22 -3.92
N GLY A 31 0.32 -8.13 -3.20
CA GLY A 31 0.01 -8.35 -1.78
C GLY A 31 0.29 -7.13 -0.88
N ILE A 32 -0.48 -6.96 0.22
CA ILE A 32 -0.42 -5.75 1.08
C ILE A 32 0.96 -5.58 1.71
N ILE A 33 1.54 -6.67 2.23
CA ILE A 33 2.88 -6.64 2.83
C ILE A 33 3.95 -6.42 1.77
N GLN A 34 3.85 -7.13 0.64
CA GLN A 34 4.80 -7.06 -0.47
C GLN A 34 4.89 -5.63 -1.02
N THR A 35 3.74 -5.04 -1.35
CA THR A 35 3.63 -3.67 -1.86
C THR A 35 4.12 -2.63 -0.86
N GLY A 36 3.85 -2.82 0.44
CA GLY A 36 4.41 -2.00 1.52
C GLY A 36 5.94 -2.04 1.57
N ILE A 37 6.56 -3.23 1.53
CA ILE A 37 8.02 -3.38 1.55
C ILE A 37 8.66 -2.73 0.32
N PHE A 38 8.14 -3.00 -0.89
CA PHE A 38 8.69 -2.43 -2.13
C PHE A 38 8.61 -0.91 -2.12
N THR A 39 7.48 -0.35 -1.65
CA THR A 39 7.35 1.10 -1.50
C THR A 39 8.34 1.63 -0.46
N GLY A 40 8.53 0.93 0.67
CA GLY A 40 9.51 1.29 1.69
C GLY A 40 10.94 1.29 1.18
N LEU A 41 11.31 0.32 0.33
CA LEU A 41 12.62 0.27 -0.33
C LEU A 41 12.84 1.50 -1.23
N ILE A 42 11.83 1.91 -1.99
CA ILE A 42 11.93 3.08 -2.89
C ILE A 42 12.08 4.39 -2.08
N VAL A 43 11.40 4.48 -0.93
CA VAL A 43 11.47 5.62 -0.01
C VAL A 43 12.73 5.56 0.88
N GLY A 44 13.51 4.47 0.84
CA GLY A 44 14.74 4.32 1.62
C GLY A 44 14.53 3.87 3.07
N ASN A 45 13.32 3.46 3.45
CA ASN A 45 13.01 2.87 4.74
C ASN A 45 12.15 1.60 4.58
N PRO A 46 12.77 0.42 4.40
CA PRO A 46 12.04 -0.84 4.21
C PRO A 46 11.30 -1.30 5.47
N GLU A 47 11.81 -0.97 6.67
CA GLU A 47 11.15 -1.30 7.94
C GLU A 47 9.82 -0.56 8.10
N LEU A 48 9.77 0.71 7.69
CA LEU A 48 8.52 1.45 7.62
C LEU A 48 7.52 0.77 6.66
N GLY A 49 7.98 0.30 5.51
CA GLY A 49 7.17 -0.48 4.58
C GLY A 49 6.60 -1.76 5.20
N LEU A 50 7.41 -2.48 5.97
CA LEU A 50 6.99 -3.68 6.72
C LEU A 50 5.94 -3.35 7.79
N VAL A 51 6.16 -2.31 8.59
CA VAL A 51 5.24 -1.90 9.66
C VAL A 51 3.90 -1.48 9.08
N VAL A 52 3.89 -0.66 8.03
CA VAL A 52 2.66 -0.24 7.35
C VAL A 52 1.96 -1.45 6.74
N GLY A 53 2.67 -2.27 5.96
CA GLY A 53 2.11 -3.44 5.29
C GLY A 53 1.54 -4.46 6.26
N GLY A 54 2.25 -4.77 7.35
CA GLY A 54 1.78 -5.69 8.39
C GLY A 54 0.56 -5.17 9.15
N THR A 55 0.52 -3.85 9.43
CA THR A 55 -0.61 -3.21 10.12
C THR A 55 -1.85 -3.18 9.22
N LEU A 56 -1.71 -2.80 7.94
CA LEU A 56 -2.84 -2.78 7.02
C LEU A 56 -3.29 -4.20 6.64
N GLN A 57 -2.37 -5.16 6.60
CA GLN A 57 -2.73 -6.56 6.42
C GLN A 57 -3.60 -7.06 7.57
N SER A 58 -3.34 -6.64 8.82
CA SER A 58 -4.19 -7.02 9.96
C SER A 58 -5.58 -6.37 9.89
N TYR A 59 -5.69 -5.17 9.34
CA TYR A 59 -6.98 -4.52 9.09
C TYR A 59 -7.78 -5.18 7.96
N ALA A 60 -7.08 -5.75 6.98
CA ALA A 60 -7.70 -6.47 5.87
C ALA A 60 -8.15 -7.89 6.24
N LEU A 61 -7.79 -8.41 7.42
CA LEU A 61 -8.16 -9.78 7.82
C LEU A 61 -9.69 -9.92 7.91
N GLY A 62 -10.22 -10.91 7.18
CA GLY A 62 -11.65 -11.19 7.12
C GLY A 62 -12.39 -10.41 6.02
N ILE A 63 -11.71 -9.52 5.30
CA ILE A 63 -12.26 -8.83 4.13
C ILE A 63 -11.94 -9.68 2.90
N GLY A 64 -12.98 -10.05 2.16
CA GLY A 64 -12.87 -10.84 0.94
C GLY A 64 -13.94 -10.43 -0.07
N THR A 65 -13.65 -10.65 -1.35
CA THR A 65 -14.61 -10.40 -2.43
C THR A 65 -15.60 -11.57 -2.48
N TYR A 66 -16.86 -11.29 -2.12
CA TYR A 66 -17.94 -12.28 -2.17
C TYR A 66 -18.98 -11.83 -3.20
N GLY A 67 -19.20 -12.62 -4.25
CA GLY A 67 -20.26 -12.37 -5.23
C GLY A 67 -20.11 -11.06 -6.02
N GLY A 68 -18.88 -10.63 -6.31
CA GLY A 68 -18.62 -9.38 -7.05
C GLY A 68 -18.75 -8.11 -6.20
N ALA A 69 -18.84 -8.24 -4.88
CA ALA A 69 -18.78 -7.09 -3.98
C ALA A 69 -17.36 -6.51 -3.92
N SER A 70 -17.27 -5.20 -4.14
CA SER A 70 -16.03 -4.43 -4.00
C SER A 70 -15.54 -4.44 -2.56
N ILE A 71 -14.22 -4.51 -2.41
CA ILE A 71 -13.56 -4.42 -1.10
C ILE A 71 -12.63 -3.21 -1.04
N PRO A 72 -12.36 -2.68 0.17
CA PRO A 72 -11.34 -1.67 0.35
C PRO A 72 -9.98 -2.16 -0.15
N ASN A 73 -9.26 -1.26 -0.82
CA ASN A 73 -8.00 -1.54 -1.46
C ASN A 73 -6.82 -1.26 -0.51
N TYR A 74 -6.54 -2.23 0.34
CA TYR A 74 -5.45 -2.11 1.32
C TYR A 74 -4.05 -2.14 0.68
N THR A 75 -3.91 -2.65 -0.54
CA THR A 75 -2.62 -2.76 -1.24
C THR A 75 -2.18 -1.39 -1.75
N THR A 76 -3.11 -0.64 -2.35
CA THR A 76 -2.88 0.76 -2.74
C THR A 76 -2.73 1.66 -1.52
N ALA A 77 -3.52 1.42 -0.46
CA ALA A 77 -3.36 2.14 0.79
C ALA A 77 -1.97 1.92 1.41
N ALA A 78 -1.43 0.70 1.37
CA ALA A 78 -0.08 0.42 1.86
C ALA A 78 0.98 1.22 1.10
N MET A 79 0.93 1.26 -0.23
CA MET A 79 1.87 2.07 -1.01
C MET A 79 1.77 3.56 -0.65
N PHE A 80 0.54 4.09 -0.57
CA PHE A 80 0.30 5.51 -0.33
C PHE A 80 0.72 5.94 1.08
N VAL A 81 0.34 5.13 2.07
CA VAL A 81 0.68 5.38 3.48
C VAL A 81 2.19 5.26 3.68
N THR A 82 2.85 4.25 3.13
CA THR A 82 4.31 4.10 3.20
C THR A 82 5.04 5.26 2.53
N ALA A 83 4.58 5.73 1.36
CA ALA A 83 5.18 6.86 0.65
C ALA A 83 5.12 8.17 1.44
N ILE A 84 4.00 8.44 2.12
CA ILE A 84 3.82 9.68 2.89
C ILE A 84 4.41 9.59 4.30
N ALA A 85 4.29 8.43 4.95
CA ALA A 85 4.74 8.24 6.32
C ALA A 85 6.26 8.35 6.48
N GLY A 86 7.05 8.13 5.42
CA GLY A 86 8.50 8.37 5.45
C GLY A 86 8.90 9.82 5.81
N GLY A 87 7.97 10.77 5.67
CA GLY A 87 8.18 12.16 6.05
C GLY A 87 7.65 12.58 7.42
N LEU A 88 6.99 11.69 8.17
CA LEU A 88 6.23 12.03 9.37
C LEU A 88 6.88 11.48 10.65
N ASP A 89 6.78 12.24 11.74
CA ASP A 89 7.27 11.80 13.05
C ASP A 89 6.34 10.80 13.76
N ASN A 90 5.04 10.78 13.41
CA ASN A 90 4.03 9.93 14.05
C ASN A 90 3.41 8.90 13.08
N VAL A 91 4.27 7.99 12.61
CA VAL A 91 3.90 6.96 11.62
C VAL A 91 2.75 6.07 12.10
N GLY A 92 2.77 5.62 13.36
CA GLY A 92 1.75 4.70 13.89
C GLY A 92 0.33 5.30 13.90
N SER A 93 0.21 6.56 14.33
CA SER A 93 -1.06 7.28 14.30
C SER A 93 -1.54 7.50 12.86
N PHE A 94 -0.62 7.86 11.95
CA PHE A 94 -0.94 8.08 10.56
C PHE A 94 -1.50 6.82 9.86
N ILE A 95 -0.87 5.65 10.08
CA ILE A 95 -1.35 4.37 9.54
C ILE A 95 -2.79 4.10 10.01
N THR A 96 -3.05 4.27 11.30
CA THR A 96 -4.35 3.94 11.91
C THR A 96 -5.44 4.90 11.46
N MET A 97 -5.16 6.21 11.41
CA MET A 97 -6.15 7.23 11.08
C MET A 97 -6.45 7.31 9.58
N TYR A 98 -5.44 7.15 8.72
CA TYR A 98 -5.59 7.36 7.27
C TYR A 98 -5.59 6.07 6.46
N GLY A 99 -5.06 4.96 6.99
CA GLY A 99 -4.99 3.70 6.27
C GLY A 99 -6.34 3.17 5.79
N ILE A 100 -7.34 3.17 6.68
CA ILE A 100 -8.70 2.71 6.35
C ILE A 100 -9.37 3.68 5.36
N PRO A 101 -9.44 5.01 5.60
CA PRO A 101 -10.02 5.94 4.64
C PRO A 101 -9.42 5.85 3.23
N ILE A 102 -8.10 5.75 3.12
CA ILE A 102 -7.43 5.63 1.81
C ILE A 102 -7.80 4.30 1.12
N ALA A 103 -7.84 3.20 1.86
CA ALA A 103 -8.27 1.91 1.32
C ALA A 103 -9.72 1.95 0.83
N THR A 104 -10.62 2.59 1.58
CA THR A 104 -12.03 2.75 1.19
C THR A 104 -12.24 3.74 0.05
N LEU A 105 -11.32 4.68 -0.17
CA LEU A 105 -11.38 5.59 -1.31
C LEU A 105 -10.96 4.90 -2.61
N THR A 106 -10.04 3.94 -2.52
CA THR A 106 -9.37 3.32 -3.67
C THR A 106 -9.95 1.94 -4.03
N ILE A 107 -11.24 1.67 -3.70
CA ILE A 107 -11.90 0.36 -3.83
C ILE A 107 -11.54 -0.42 -5.09
N MET A 108 -11.44 -1.74 -4.94
CA MET A 108 -11.15 -2.68 -6.01
C MET A 108 -12.42 -3.42 -6.43
N PHE A 109 -12.55 -3.76 -7.71
CA PHE A 109 -13.60 -4.63 -8.25
C PHE A 109 -13.02 -5.98 -8.62
#